data_AF-A0A401UTL0-F1
#
_entry.id   AF-A0A401UTL0-F1
#
_cell.length_a   1.000
_cell.length_b   1.000
_cell.length_c   1.000
_cell.angle_alpha   90.00
_cell.angle_beta   90.00
_cell.angle_gamma   90.00
#
_symmetry.space_group_name_H-M   'P 1'
#
loop_
_entity.id
_entity.type
_entity.pdbx_description
1 polymer ?
#
loop_
_entity_poly.entity_id
_entity_poly.type
_entity_poly.pdbx_seq_one_letter_code
_entity_poly.pdbx_strand_id
1 'polypeptide(L)'
;MCEKEMSTQELFDKITEKIIIKLEEGEITCPNCKGLKMIYTQKGEQGLVHTCSECYTGKVFVCEYCGELNKTDLCQCVEAREKRQSIRNDEELKKKQIKFYTAKRIKFADYEGKFLTEDIEFIQDSDEIYGRLYDQIKYDKLTDEELPNFLWGTRPEPVFNLDITEIICSKCEDGYEDMNSCLDMDSDDLSKAQAYLDKWYRAQGDSLNIYYEDFKVVVLLEDLIKEIRDDISNE
;
A
#
# COMPACT_ATOMS: atom_id res chain seq x y z
N MET A 1 19.74 -21.60 60.55
CA MET A 1 20.60 -21.45 59.36
C MET A 1 20.33 -20.04 58.84
N CYS A 2 21.30 -19.13 58.91
CA CYS A 2 21.13 -17.81 58.29
C CYS A 2 21.15 -18.02 56.77
N GLU A 3 20.02 -17.79 56.11
CA GLU A 3 20.02 -17.60 54.66
C GLU A 3 20.87 -16.38 54.38
N LYS A 4 21.97 -16.58 53.65
CA LYS A 4 22.83 -15.49 53.19
C LYS A 4 21.98 -14.66 52.23
N GLU A 5 21.69 -13.40 52.57
CA GLU A 5 21.01 -12.48 51.66
C GLU A 5 21.82 -12.40 50.36
N MET A 6 21.19 -12.81 49.26
CA MET A 6 21.77 -12.67 47.92
C MET A 6 21.62 -11.23 47.45
N SER A 7 22.64 -10.70 46.81
CA SER A 7 22.55 -9.42 46.11
C SER A 7 21.59 -9.51 44.92
N THR A 8 21.01 -8.37 44.53
CA THR A 8 20.15 -8.28 43.33
C THR A 8 20.87 -8.77 42.07
N GLN A 9 22.17 -8.52 41.95
CA GLN A 9 22.99 -9.00 40.83
C GLN A 9 23.03 -10.54 40.79
N GLU A 10 23.34 -11.20 41.92
CA GLU A 10 23.37 -12.66 42.02
C GLU A 10 21.99 -13.29 41.74
N LEU A 11 20.91 -12.59 42.10
CA LEU A 11 19.56 -13.02 41.78
C LEU A 11 19.31 -12.97 40.26
N PHE A 12 19.68 -11.88 39.59
CA PHE A 12 19.54 -11.74 38.14
C PHE A 12 20.35 -12.82 37.40
N ASP A 13 21.59 -13.06 37.81
CA ASP A 13 22.43 -14.09 37.18
C ASP A 13 21.81 -15.49 37.32
N LYS A 14 21.38 -15.88 38.53
CA LYS A 14 20.69 -17.17 38.74
C LYS A 14 19.39 -17.32 37.95
N ILE A 15 18.63 -16.23 37.78
CA ILE A 15 17.40 -16.27 36.98
C ILE A 15 17.75 -16.46 35.51
N THR A 16 18.72 -15.70 34.97
CA THR A 16 19.10 -15.79 33.57
C THR A 16 19.64 -17.16 33.16
N GLU A 17 20.36 -17.86 34.05
CA GLU A 17 20.85 -19.22 33.81
C GLU A 17 19.73 -20.26 33.68
N LYS A 18 18.55 -19.98 34.24
CA LYS A 18 17.40 -20.89 34.24
C LYS A 18 16.32 -20.50 33.24
N ILE A 19 16.48 -19.36 32.56
CA ILE A 19 15.51 -18.90 31.57
C ILE A 19 15.61 -19.79 30.32
N ILE A 20 14.46 -20.34 29.93
CA ILE A 20 14.28 -21.07 28.69
C ILE A 20 13.32 -20.27 27.81
N ILE A 21 13.79 -19.85 26.64
CA ILE A 21 13.01 -19.12 25.65
C ILE A 21 12.86 -19.98 24.42
N LYS A 22 11.67 -19.98 23.83
CA LYS A 22 11.43 -20.55 22.51
C LYS A 22 12.07 -19.63 21.47
N LEU A 23 13.08 -20.16 20.77
CA LEU A 23 13.76 -19.48 19.68
C LEU A 23 13.24 -20.04 18.34
N GLU A 24 13.07 -19.15 17.38
CA GLU A 24 12.79 -19.47 15.98
C GLU A 24 14.08 -19.48 15.16
N GLU A 25 13.98 -19.82 13.88
CA GLU A 25 15.14 -19.86 12.98
C GLU A 25 15.80 -18.48 12.90
N GLY A 26 17.14 -18.46 13.02
CA GLY A 26 17.92 -17.22 13.05
C GLY A 26 17.86 -16.47 14.39
N GLU A 27 17.13 -16.95 15.40
CA GLU A 27 17.08 -16.28 16.70
C GLU A 27 18.07 -16.87 17.72
N ILE A 28 18.65 -16.00 18.53
CA ILE A 28 19.42 -16.37 19.72
C ILE A 28 18.90 -15.63 20.95
N THR A 29 19.19 -16.16 22.13
CA THR A 29 18.98 -15.43 23.39
C THR A 29 19.79 -14.13 23.35
N CYS A 30 19.16 -13.00 23.72
CA CYS A 30 19.82 -11.70 23.73
C CYS A 30 21.07 -11.75 24.62
N PRO A 31 22.28 -11.45 24.11
CA PRO A 31 23.50 -11.52 24.91
C PRO A 31 23.51 -10.57 26.11
N ASN A 32 22.77 -9.45 26.01
CA ASN A 32 22.74 -8.42 27.04
C ASN A 32 21.84 -8.78 28.23
N CYS A 33 20.60 -9.18 27.97
CA CYS A 33 19.66 -9.54 29.06
C CYS A 33 19.53 -11.06 29.30
N LYS A 34 20.23 -11.89 28.51
CA LYS A 34 20.20 -13.35 28.58
C LYS A 34 18.77 -13.91 28.63
N GLY A 35 17.85 -13.27 27.91
CA GLY A 35 16.45 -13.70 27.86
C GLY A 35 15.51 -13.07 28.89
N LEU A 36 16.03 -12.44 29.95
CA LEU A 36 15.20 -11.91 31.03
C LEU A 36 14.38 -10.68 30.63
N LYS A 37 14.68 -10.06 29.47
CA LYS A 37 14.10 -8.79 28.97
C LYS A 37 14.41 -7.57 29.84
N MET A 38 14.87 -7.77 31.06
CA MET A 38 15.27 -6.75 32.01
C MET A 38 16.75 -6.88 32.32
N ILE A 39 17.39 -5.75 32.60
CA ILE A 39 18.79 -5.65 33.01
C ILE A 39 18.81 -4.87 34.31
N TYR A 40 19.65 -5.32 35.24
CA TYR A 40 20.00 -4.57 36.42
C TYR A 40 21.31 -3.83 36.17
N THR A 41 21.33 -2.52 36.41
CA THR A 41 22.54 -1.70 36.36
C THR A 41 22.75 -1.03 37.72
N GLN A 42 23.99 -0.99 38.18
CA GLN A 42 24.36 -0.37 39.45
C GLN A 42 25.24 0.85 39.20
N LYS A 43 24.85 2.00 39.74
CA LYS A 43 25.64 3.24 39.74
C LYS A 43 25.82 3.70 41.18
N GLY A 44 27.00 3.43 41.74
CA GLY A 44 27.29 3.68 43.15
C GLY A 44 26.42 2.82 44.07
N GLU A 45 25.71 3.45 45.00
CA GLU A 45 24.82 2.77 45.95
C GLU A 45 23.40 2.52 45.40
N GLN A 46 23.06 3.08 44.22
CA GLN A 46 21.75 2.93 43.61
C GLN A 46 21.76 1.85 42.51
N GLY A 47 20.82 0.91 42.61
CA GLY A 47 20.54 -0.10 41.60
C GLY A 47 19.26 0.23 40.83
N LEU A 48 19.30 0.08 39.51
CA LEU A 48 18.16 0.31 38.61
C LEU A 48 17.88 -0.94 37.78
N VAL A 49 16.64 -1.43 37.84
CA VAL A 49 16.13 -2.43 36.89
C VAL A 49 15.41 -1.70 35.77
N HIS A 50 15.79 -1.96 34.53
CA HIS A 50 15.12 -1.42 33.36
C HIS A 50 15.04 -2.45 32.23
N THR A 51 14.15 -2.19 31.26
CA THR A 51 14.01 -3.04 30.09
C THR A 51 15.28 -3.02 29.24
N CYS A 52 15.59 -4.14 28.60
CA CYS A 52 16.70 -4.29 27.68
C CYS A 52 16.42 -3.54 26.37
N SER A 53 17.12 -2.42 26.17
CA SER A 53 17.02 -1.59 24.95
C SER A 53 17.45 -2.32 23.68
N GLU A 54 18.29 -3.35 23.81
CA GLU A 54 18.85 -4.11 22.68
C GLU A 54 17.86 -5.07 22.05
N CYS A 55 16.87 -5.59 22.80
CA CYS A 55 15.94 -6.58 22.26
C CYS A 55 14.47 -6.33 22.61
N TYR A 56 14.17 -5.79 23.79
CA TYR A 56 12.82 -5.73 24.41
C TYR A 56 12.08 -7.07 24.58
N THR A 57 12.51 -8.14 23.90
CA THR A 57 11.83 -9.43 23.81
C THR A 57 12.62 -10.58 24.44
N GLY A 58 13.87 -10.35 24.83
CA GLY A 58 14.75 -11.37 25.40
C GLY A 58 15.53 -12.15 24.34
N LYS A 59 15.24 -11.94 23.06
CA LYS A 59 15.87 -12.61 21.91
C LYS A 59 16.29 -11.60 20.85
N VAL A 60 17.30 -11.94 20.08
CA VAL A 60 17.77 -11.16 18.94
C VAL A 60 17.91 -12.06 17.73
N PHE A 61 17.75 -11.49 16.54
CA PHE A 61 17.92 -12.19 15.28
C PHE A 61 19.36 -12.03 14.78
N VAL A 62 19.97 -13.13 14.33
CA VAL A 62 21.29 -13.15 13.73
C VAL A 62 21.11 -13.17 12.21
N CYS A 63 21.64 -12.16 11.52
CA CYS A 63 21.57 -12.12 10.07
C CYS A 63 22.34 -13.29 9.45
N GLU A 64 21.69 -14.06 8.57
CA GLU A 64 22.34 -15.18 7.85
C GLU A 64 23.48 -14.74 6.92
N TYR A 65 23.50 -13.47 6.51
CA TYR A 65 24.47 -12.92 5.57
C TYR A 65 25.67 -12.25 6.25
N CYS A 66 25.42 -11.30 7.18
CA CYS A 66 26.48 -10.53 7.83
C CYS A 66 26.77 -10.94 9.28
N GLY A 67 25.94 -11.81 9.88
CA GLY A 67 26.09 -12.25 11.27
C GLY A 67 25.73 -11.21 12.33
N GLU A 68 25.27 -10.01 11.94
CA GLU A 68 24.90 -8.96 12.90
C GLU A 68 23.63 -9.30 13.69
N LEU A 69 23.61 -8.84 14.94
CA LEU A 69 22.46 -8.97 15.84
C LEU A 69 21.46 -7.85 15.57
N ASN A 70 20.22 -8.23 15.32
CA ASN A 70 19.12 -7.34 15.00
C ASN A 70 17.95 -7.58 15.95
N LYS A 71 17.14 -6.54 16.18
CA LYS A 71 15.91 -6.64 16.98
C LYS A 71 14.81 -7.44 16.29
N THR A 72 14.89 -7.51 14.96
CA THR A 72 13.96 -8.20 14.07
C THR A 72 14.75 -8.97 13.03
N ASP A 73 14.06 -9.78 12.23
CA ASP A 73 14.57 -10.48 11.05
C ASP A 73 15.02 -9.54 9.90
N LEU A 74 14.94 -8.21 10.09
CA LEU A 74 15.22 -7.20 9.07
C LEU A 74 16.61 -6.58 9.22
N CYS A 75 17.66 -7.34 8.92
CA CYS A 75 19.02 -6.80 8.82
C CYS A 75 19.17 -5.85 7.61
N GLN A 76 19.87 -4.74 7.76
CA GLN A 76 20.07 -3.73 6.71
C GLN A 76 21.30 -3.95 5.81
N CYS A 77 21.99 -5.10 5.93
CA CYS A 77 23.07 -5.42 5.02
C CYS A 77 22.56 -5.58 3.58
N VAL A 78 23.47 -5.43 2.62
CA VAL A 78 23.15 -5.38 1.18
C VAL A 78 22.43 -6.64 0.74
N GLU A 79 22.97 -7.80 1.09
CA GLU A 79 22.45 -9.11 0.68
C GLU A 79 21.05 -9.38 1.27
N ALA A 80 20.85 -9.06 2.55
CA ALA A 80 19.54 -9.21 3.19
C ALA A 80 18.50 -8.28 2.56
N ARG A 81 18.89 -7.04 2.21
CA ARG A 81 18.02 -6.08 1.52
C ARG A 81 17.68 -6.54 0.11
N GLU A 82 18.65 -7.04 -0.65
CA GLU A 82 18.47 -7.55 -2.00
C GLU A 82 17.56 -8.79 -2.02
N LYS A 83 17.77 -9.76 -1.10
CA LYS A 83 16.90 -10.93 -0.97
C LYS A 83 15.44 -10.51 -0.74
N ARG A 84 15.21 -9.62 0.23
CA ARG A 84 13.86 -9.10 0.53
C ARG A 84 13.27 -8.34 -0.65
N GLN A 85 14.08 -7.60 -1.40
CA GLN A 85 13.59 -6.91 -2.58
C GLN A 85 13.21 -7.90 -3.69
N SER A 86 14.02 -8.93 -3.92
CA SER A 86 13.75 -9.98 -4.89
C SER A 86 12.44 -10.71 -4.57
N ILE A 87 12.27 -11.14 -3.31
CA ILE A 87 11.03 -11.78 -2.85
C ILE A 87 9.81 -10.88 -3.09
N ARG A 88 9.90 -9.60 -2.74
CA ARG A 88 8.80 -8.64 -2.97
C ARG A 88 8.50 -8.47 -4.45
N ASN A 89 9.53 -8.37 -5.29
CA ASN A 89 9.35 -8.25 -6.73
C ASN A 89 8.68 -9.51 -7.31
N ASP A 90 9.08 -10.70 -6.88
CA ASP A 90 8.49 -11.98 -7.28
C ASP A 90 7.02 -12.09 -6.84
N GLU A 91 6.71 -11.66 -5.61
CA GLU A 91 5.33 -11.62 -5.11
C GLU A 91 4.46 -10.65 -5.90
N GLU A 92 4.96 -9.45 -6.21
CA GLU A 92 4.25 -8.47 -7.03
C GLU A 92 4.05 -8.98 -8.46
N LEU A 93 5.05 -9.65 -9.05
CA LEU A 93 4.92 -10.28 -10.36
C LEU A 93 3.85 -11.37 -10.35
N LYS A 94 3.84 -12.23 -9.32
CA LYS A 94 2.79 -13.25 -9.14
C LYS A 94 1.41 -12.63 -8.98
N LYS A 95 1.27 -11.56 -8.19
CA LYS A 95 0.00 -10.84 -8.04
C LYS A 95 -0.49 -10.27 -9.38
N LYS A 96 0.39 -9.63 -10.14
CA LYS A 96 0.06 -9.12 -11.49
C LYS A 96 -0.39 -10.24 -12.44
N GLN A 97 0.33 -11.36 -12.46
CA GLN A 97 -0.05 -12.52 -13.27
C GLN A 97 -1.41 -13.08 -12.84
N ILE A 98 -1.65 -13.25 -11.54
CA ILE A 98 -2.94 -13.73 -11.02
C ILE A 98 -4.07 -12.79 -11.45
N LYS A 99 -3.90 -11.47 -11.30
CA LYS A 99 -4.87 -10.48 -11.76
C LYS A 99 -5.20 -10.67 -13.24
N PHE A 100 -4.18 -10.78 -14.09
CA PHE A 100 -4.37 -10.98 -15.53
C PHE A 100 -5.11 -12.28 -15.87
N TYR A 101 -4.76 -13.41 -15.24
CA TYR A 101 -5.41 -14.69 -15.52
C TYR A 101 -6.84 -14.79 -14.99
N THR A 102 -7.15 -14.08 -13.90
CA THR A 102 -8.47 -14.10 -13.26
C THR A 102 -9.43 -13.02 -13.78
N ALA A 103 -8.92 -12.03 -14.50
CA ALA A 103 -9.73 -10.96 -15.06
C ALA A 103 -10.74 -11.48 -16.09
N LYS A 104 -11.91 -10.83 -16.11
CA LYS A 104 -12.91 -11.01 -17.15
C LYS A 104 -12.36 -10.41 -18.44
N ARG A 105 -12.34 -11.22 -19.51
CA ARG A 105 -11.96 -10.77 -20.86
C ARG A 105 -13.18 -10.23 -21.58
N ILE A 106 -13.06 -9.03 -22.12
CA ILE A 106 -14.10 -8.33 -22.89
C ILE A 106 -13.47 -7.91 -24.22
N LYS A 107 -14.23 -8.00 -25.31
CA LYS A 107 -13.79 -7.48 -26.61
C LYS A 107 -13.83 -5.96 -26.59
N PHE A 108 -12.93 -5.30 -27.31
CA PHE A 108 -12.92 -3.84 -27.40
C PHE A 108 -14.28 -3.23 -27.75
N ALA A 109 -14.97 -3.78 -28.77
CA ALA A 109 -16.28 -3.30 -29.20
C ALA A 109 -17.41 -3.44 -28.16
N ASP A 110 -17.25 -4.34 -27.17
CA ASP A 110 -18.24 -4.60 -26.12
C ASP A 110 -17.95 -3.81 -24.83
N TYR A 111 -16.90 -2.98 -24.82
CA TYR A 111 -16.47 -2.24 -23.64
C TYR A 111 -16.90 -0.77 -23.71
N GLU A 112 -17.79 -0.37 -22.80
CA GLU A 112 -18.39 0.97 -22.75
C GLU A 112 -17.65 1.96 -21.82
N GLY A 113 -16.48 1.57 -21.29
CA GLY A 113 -15.71 2.40 -20.38
C GLY A 113 -14.69 3.29 -21.07
N LYS A 114 -13.88 3.98 -20.26
CA LYS A 114 -12.72 4.74 -20.73
C LYS A 114 -11.43 3.92 -20.57
N PHE A 115 -10.32 4.44 -21.07
CA PHE A 115 -9.00 3.81 -21.04
C PHE A 115 -7.96 4.71 -20.39
N LEU A 116 -6.99 4.07 -19.75
CA LEU A 116 -5.75 4.68 -19.29
C LEU A 116 -4.60 4.00 -20.03
N THR A 117 -3.67 4.79 -20.55
CA THR A 117 -2.51 4.30 -21.29
C THR A 117 -1.24 4.87 -20.65
N GLU A 118 -0.20 4.06 -20.53
CA GLU A 118 1.01 4.39 -19.73
C GLU A 118 1.75 5.65 -20.20
N ASP A 119 1.53 6.08 -21.44
CA ASP A 119 2.23 7.17 -22.11
C ASP A 119 1.45 8.49 -22.18
N ILE A 120 0.19 8.52 -21.72
CA ILE A 120 -0.65 9.71 -21.78
C ILE A 120 -1.27 9.98 -20.40
N GLU A 121 -1.14 11.22 -19.91
CA GLU A 121 -1.66 11.67 -18.61
C GLU A 121 -3.19 11.89 -18.58
N PHE A 122 -3.89 11.54 -19.65
CA PHE A 122 -5.32 11.81 -19.83
C PHE A 122 -6.09 10.52 -20.15
N ILE A 123 -7.34 10.50 -19.72
CA ILE A 123 -8.27 9.40 -19.95
C ILE A 123 -8.70 9.41 -21.41
N GLN A 124 -8.68 8.26 -22.06
CA GLN A 124 -9.03 8.12 -23.47
C GLN A 124 -10.37 7.40 -23.67
N ASP A 125 -11.09 7.76 -24.71
CA ASP A 125 -12.25 6.99 -25.17
C ASP A 125 -11.95 6.04 -26.33
N SER A 126 -12.95 5.27 -26.75
CA SER A 126 -12.76 4.24 -27.78
C SER A 126 -12.32 4.80 -29.13
N ASP A 127 -12.80 5.99 -29.51
CA ASP A 127 -12.44 6.64 -30.78
C ASP A 127 -10.99 7.14 -30.73
N GLU A 128 -10.57 7.69 -29.58
CA GLU A 128 -9.18 8.10 -29.34
C GLU A 128 -8.21 6.91 -29.34
N ILE A 129 -8.60 5.77 -28.76
CA ILE A 129 -7.80 4.53 -28.81
C ILE A 129 -7.70 4.01 -30.25
N TYR A 130 -8.81 4.00 -30.99
CA TYR A 130 -8.80 3.59 -32.41
C TYR A 130 -7.82 4.48 -33.20
N GLY A 131 -7.99 5.81 -33.13
CA GLY A 131 -7.17 6.75 -33.89
C GLY A 131 -5.68 6.63 -33.56
N ARG A 132 -5.36 6.46 -32.26
CA ARG A 132 -3.99 6.23 -31.83
C ARG A 132 -3.40 4.93 -32.40
N LEU A 133 -4.10 3.81 -32.30
CA LEU A 133 -3.61 2.54 -32.85
C LEU A 133 -3.48 2.60 -34.37
N TYR A 134 -4.39 3.31 -35.04
CA TYR A 134 -4.32 3.57 -36.47
C TYR A 134 -3.02 4.31 -36.83
N ASP A 135 -2.70 5.40 -36.13
CA ASP A 135 -1.47 6.15 -36.39
C ASP A 135 -0.20 5.31 -36.12
N GLN A 136 -0.21 4.55 -35.03
CA GLN A 136 0.88 3.64 -34.66
C GLN A 136 1.13 2.56 -35.72
N ILE A 137 0.05 2.01 -36.31
CA ILE A 137 0.15 0.97 -37.33
C ILE A 137 0.53 1.59 -38.69
N LYS A 138 -0.10 2.69 -39.10
CA LYS A 138 0.04 3.25 -40.44
C LYS A 138 1.31 4.09 -40.60
N TYR A 139 1.57 4.99 -39.68
CA TYR A 139 2.61 6.01 -39.80
C TYR A 139 3.87 5.61 -39.05
N ASP A 140 3.73 5.12 -37.81
CA ASP A 140 4.89 4.68 -37.01
C ASP A 140 5.36 3.27 -37.39
N LYS A 141 4.49 2.48 -38.04
CA LYS A 141 4.77 1.13 -38.56
C LYS A 141 5.22 0.15 -37.47
N LEU A 142 4.60 0.25 -36.30
CA LEU A 142 4.87 -0.66 -35.19
C LEU A 142 4.53 -2.11 -35.56
N THR A 143 5.36 -3.03 -35.08
CA THR A 143 5.16 -4.49 -35.20
C THR A 143 4.10 -5.00 -34.21
N ASP A 144 3.62 -6.23 -34.41
CA ASP A 144 2.68 -6.87 -33.48
C ASP A 144 3.24 -6.99 -32.06
N GLU A 145 4.56 -7.18 -31.94
CA GLU A 145 5.24 -7.26 -30.65
C GLU A 145 5.34 -5.90 -29.93
N GLU A 146 5.26 -4.80 -30.67
CA GLU A 146 5.33 -3.43 -30.13
C GLU A 146 3.95 -2.87 -29.80
N LEU A 147 2.88 -3.42 -30.37
CA LEU A 147 1.52 -2.99 -30.11
C LEU A 147 0.99 -3.58 -28.79
N PRO A 148 0.17 -2.83 -28.04
CA PRO A 148 -0.49 -3.37 -26.88
C PRO A 148 -1.51 -4.44 -27.29
N ASN A 149 -1.41 -5.63 -26.70
CA ASN A 149 -2.35 -6.72 -26.95
C ASN A 149 -3.66 -6.58 -26.15
N PHE A 150 -3.60 -5.83 -25.05
CA PHE A 150 -4.76 -5.58 -24.19
C PHE A 150 -4.60 -4.26 -23.45
N LEU A 151 -5.73 -3.73 -22.97
CA LEU A 151 -5.79 -2.65 -21.99
C LEU A 151 -6.56 -3.12 -20.76
N TRP A 152 -6.22 -2.58 -19.59
CA TRP A 152 -7.08 -2.74 -18.43
C TRP A 152 -8.36 -1.94 -18.62
N GLY A 153 -9.48 -2.48 -18.16
CA GLY A 153 -10.67 -1.68 -17.96
C GLY A 153 -10.39 -0.56 -16.96
N THR A 154 -11.31 0.39 -16.85
CA THR A 154 -11.25 1.48 -15.89
C THR A 154 -12.47 1.46 -15.01
N ARG A 155 -12.28 1.92 -13.78
CA ARG A 155 -13.35 2.14 -12.82
C ARG A 155 -13.41 3.63 -12.49
N PRO A 156 -14.56 4.29 -12.69
CA PRO A 156 -14.74 5.66 -12.26
C PRO A 156 -14.80 5.71 -10.73
N GLU A 157 -14.15 6.72 -10.16
CA GLU A 157 -14.20 7.06 -8.74
C GLU A 157 -14.52 8.55 -8.59
N PRO A 158 -15.58 8.89 -7.86
CA PRO A 158 -16.00 10.27 -7.70
C PRO A 158 -15.01 11.05 -6.82
N VAL A 159 -14.37 12.09 -7.35
CA VAL A 159 -13.41 12.89 -6.55
C VAL A 159 -14.06 14.10 -5.93
N PHE A 160 -15.01 14.69 -6.65
CA PHE A 160 -15.65 15.91 -6.21
C PHE A 160 -16.86 15.58 -5.34
N ASN A 161 -16.63 15.32 -4.05
CA ASN A 161 -17.68 15.23 -3.06
C ASN A 161 -17.55 16.39 -2.06
N LEU A 162 -18.58 17.23 -1.95
CA LEU A 162 -18.63 18.31 -0.99
C LEU A 162 -19.59 17.92 0.13
N ASP A 163 -19.03 17.63 1.29
CA ASP A 163 -19.79 17.50 2.53
C ASP A 163 -19.78 18.85 3.26
N ILE A 164 -20.95 19.51 3.30
CA ILE A 164 -21.08 20.82 3.93
C ILE A 164 -20.74 20.75 5.43
N THR A 165 -21.09 19.65 6.10
CA THR A 165 -20.82 19.45 7.53
C THR A 165 -19.33 19.38 7.78
N GLU A 166 -18.61 18.58 6.98
CA GLU A 166 -17.16 18.44 7.08
C GLU A 166 -16.46 19.79 6.82
N ILE A 167 -16.91 20.53 5.81
CA ILE A 167 -16.37 21.87 5.49
C ILE A 167 -16.55 22.83 6.66
N ILE A 168 -17.75 22.88 7.27
CA ILE A 168 -18.02 23.74 8.43
C ILE A 168 -17.13 23.34 9.62
N CYS A 169 -17.07 22.04 9.93
CA CYS A 169 -16.24 21.51 11.02
C CYS A 169 -14.76 21.87 10.83
N SER A 170 -14.21 21.67 9.63
CA SER A 170 -12.84 22.03 9.29
C SER A 170 -12.56 23.52 9.48
N LYS A 171 -13.53 24.40 9.18
CA LYS A 171 -13.39 25.85 9.44
C LYS A 171 -13.49 26.23 10.90
N CYS A 172 -14.14 25.40 11.73
CA CYS A 172 -14.20 25.62 13.16
C CYS A 172 -12.92 25.18 13.89
N GLU A 173 -12.08 24.35 13.28
CA GLU A 173 -10.78 23.93 13.86
C GLU A 173 -9.82 25.12 14.07
N ASP A 174 -9.89 26.14 13.21
CA ASP A 174 -9.13 27.39 13.32
C ASP A 174 -9.76 28.39 14.33
N GLY A 175 -10.92 28.04 14.89
CA GLY A 175 -11.72 28.87 15.78
C GLY A 175 -11.29 28.83 17.25
N TYR A 176 -12.12 29.43 18.10
CA TYR A 176 -11.98 29.28 19.55
C TYR A 176 -12.57 27.95 20.04
N GLU A 177 -12.12 27.51 21.22
CA GLU A 177 -12.59 26.27 21.86
C GLU A 177 -14.13 26.28 21.94
N ASP A 178 -14.76 25.24 21.40
CA ASP A 178 -16.22 25.06 21.28
C ASP A 178 -16.98 25.89 20.23
N MET A 179 -16.29 26.55 19.29
CA MET A 179 -16.95 27.27 18.18
C MET A 179 -17.93 26.38 17.39
N ASN A 180 -17.55 25.13 17.09
CA ASN A 180 -18.41 24.19 16.35
C ASN A 180 -19.70 23.87 17.13
N SER A 181 -19.59 23.71 18.46
CA SER A 181 -20.72 23.40 19.36
C SER A 181 -21.76 24.52 19.44
N CYS A 182 -21.43 25.73 18.97
CA CYS A 182 -22.33 26.86 18.91
C CYS A 182 -23.14 26.94 17.61
N LEU A 183 -22.88 26.06 16.63
CA LEU A 183 -23.54 26.04 15.34
C LEU A 183 -24.72 25.05 15.32
N ASP A 184 -25.79 25.40 14.63
CA ASP A 184 -26.94 24.53 14.40
C ASP A 184 -26.65 23.54 13.26
N MET A 185 -25.92 22.46 13.59
CA MET A 185 -25.48 21.46 12.62
C MET A 185 -26.60 20.53 12.13
N ASP A 186 -27.73 20.49 12.84
CA ASP A 186 -28.92 19.71 12.49
C ASP A 186 -29.96 20.52 11.69
N SER A 187 -29.58 21.73 11.24
CA SER A 187 -30.48 22.63 10.53
C SER A 187 -31.05 22.01 9.24
N ASP A 188 -32.38 22.15 9.06
CA ASP A 188 -33.07 21.79 7.82
C ASP A 188 -32.46 22.47 6.58
N ASP A 189 -31.89 23.67 6.74
CA ASP A 189 -31.31 24.42 5.63
C ASP A 189 -29.96 23.85 5.19
N LEU A 190 -29.16 23.29 6.12
CA LEU A 190 -27.95 22.53 5.78
C LEU A 190 -28.32 21.26 5.01
N SER A 191 -29.35 20.56 5.46
CA SER A 191 -29.87 19.36 4.78
C SER A 191 -30.35 19.67 3.36
N LYS A 192 -31.08 20.78 3.16
CA LYS A 192 -31.50 21.22 1.83
C LYS A 192 -30.31 21.60 0.94
N ALA A 193 -29.33 22.32 1.49
CA ALA A 193 -28.14 22.72 0.76
C ALA A 193 -27.34 21.50 0.28
N GLN A 194 -27.14 20.51 1.15
CA GLN A 194 -26.48 19.25 0.78
C GLN A 194 -27.26 18.54 -0.34
N ALA A 195 -28.58 18.44 -0.22
CA ALA A 195 -29.41 17.81 -1.26
C ALA A 195 -29.33 18.54 -2.63
N TYR A 196 -29.16 19.86 -2.63
CA TYR A 196 -28.92 20.62 -3.87
C TYR A 196 -27.55 20.31 -4.48
N LEU A 197 -26.50 20.23 -3.66
CA LEU A 197 -25.16 19.84 -4.12
C LEU A 197 -25.17 18.41 -4.68
N ASP A 198 -25.77 17.45 -3.98
CA ASP A 198 -25.89 16.07 -4.43
C ASP A 198 -26.63 15.97 -5.77
N LYS A 199 -27.70 16.76 -5.94
CA LYS A 199 -28.45 16.81 -7.19
C LYS A 199 -27.60 17.38 -8.32
N TRP A 200 -26.89 18.48 -8.08
CA TRP A 200 -25.98 19.08 -9.06
C TRP A 200 -24.86 18.11 -9.45
N TYR A 201 -24.29 17.43 -8.45
CA TYR A 201 -23.25 16.42 -8.61
C TYR A 201 -23.71 15.28 -9.52
N ARG A 202 -24.89 14.68 -9.23
CA ARG A 202 -25.47 13.62 -10.08
C ARG A 202 -25.75 14.09 -11.51
N ALA A 203 -26.05 15.38 -11.70
CA ALA A 203 -26.28 15.93 -13.03
C ALA A 203 -24.99 16.09 -13.87
N GLN A 204 -23.81 16.12 -13.23
CA GLN A 204 -22.54 16.16 -13.96
C GLN A 204 -22.09 14.78 -14.48
N GLY A 205 -22.67 13.71 -13.95
CA GLY A 205 -22.33 12.34 -14.35
C GLY A 205 -20.83 12.06 -14.26
N ASP A 206 -20.25 11.56 -15.34
CA ASP A 206 -18.85 11.12 -15.39
C ASP A 206 -17.82 12.25 -15.39
N SER A 207 -18.23 13.51 -15.57
CA SER A 207 -17.31 14.65 -15.62
C SER A 207 -16.61 14.97 -14.30
N LEU A 208 -17.07 14.39 -13.18
CA LEU A 208 -16.48 14.59 -11.84
C LEU A 208 -15.73 13.34 -11.34
N ASN A 209 -15.60 12.33 -12.20
CA ASN A 209 -14.91 11.10 -11.86
C ASN A 209 -13.44 11.18 -12.27
N ILE A 210 -12.56 10.69 -11.41
CA ILE A 210 -11.26 10.19 -11.85
C ILE A 210 -11.40 8.72 -12.18
N TYR A 211 -10.47 8.21 -12.97
CA TYR A 211 -10.49 6.83 -13.40
C TYR A 211 -9.23 6.14 -12.92
N TYR A 212 -9.41 4.91 -12.46
CA TYR A 212 -8.32 4.01 -12.09
C TYR A 212 -8.41 2.74 -12.91
N GLU A 213 -7.28 2.07 -13.12
CA GLU A 213 -7.27 0.75 -13.73
C GLU A 213 -8.09 -0.24 -12.89
N ASP A 214 -9.02 -0.93 -13.55
CA ASP A 214 -9.75 -2.06 -12.99
C ASP A 214 -9.08 -3.37 -13.40
N PHE A 215 -8.22 -3.88 -12.52
CA PHE A 215 -7.52 -5.15 -12.71
C PHE A 215 -8.44 -6.39 -12.76
N LYS A 216 -9.77 -6.21 -12.67
CA LYS A 216 -10.75 -7.29 -12.85
C LYS A 216 -11.23 -7.44 -14.29
N VAL A 217 -10.98 -6.46 -15.15
CA VAL A 217 -11.43 -6.44 -16.54
C VAL A 217 -10.25 -6.22 -17.46
N VAL A 218 -10.07 -7.10 -18.42
CA VAL A 218 -9.11 -6.97 -19.51
C VAL A 218 -9.88 -6.76 -20.80
N VAL A 219 -9.57 -5.68 -21.50
CA VAL A 219 -10.11 -5.34 -22.81
C VAL A 219 -9.12 -5.80 -23.86
N LEU A 220 -9.55 -6.76 -24.68
CA LEU A 220 -8.77 -7.40 -25.72
C LEU A 220 -8.75 -6.55 -27.00
N LEU A 221 -7.56 -6.29 -27.55
CA LEU A 221 -7.36 -5.40 -28.70
C LEU A 221 -7.15 -6.14 -30.03
N GLU A 222 -7.09 -7.48 -30.04
CA GLU A 222 -6.74 -8.23 -31.25
C GLU A 222 -7.73 -8.01 -32.40
N ASP A 223 -9.04 -7.97 -32.09
CA ASP A 223 -10.09 -7.72 -33.09
C ASP A 223 -9.99 -6.29 -33.66
N LEU A 224 -9.69 -5.29 -32.81
CA LEU A 224 -9.52 -3.88 -33.21
C LEU A 224 -8.30 -3.66 -34.08
N ILE A 225 -7.14 -4.23 -33.71
CA ILE A 225 -5.90 -4.14 -34.48
C ILE A 225 -6.11 -4.74 -35.89
N LYS A 226 -6.84 -5.85 -35.97
CA LYS A 226 -7.19 -6.47 -37.24
C LYS A 226 -8.07 -5.56 -38.09
N GLU A 227 -9.11 -4.99 -37.50
CA GLU A 227 -10.00 -4.03 -38.16
C GLU A 227 -9.22 -2.84 -38.75
N ILE A 228 -8.38 -2.20 -37.94
CA ILE A 228 -7.54 -1.08 -38.37
C ILE A 228 -6.64 -1.45 -39.56
N ARG A 229 -6.06 -2.66 -39.56
CA ARG A 229 -5.22 -3.13 -40.67
C ARG A 229 -6.00 -3.36 -41.95
N ASP A 230 -7.20 -3.92 -41.82
CA ASP A 230 -8.10 -4.11 -42.96
C ASP A 230 -8.48 -2.75 -43.55
N ASP A 231 -8.77 -1.74 -42.71
CA ASP A 231 -9.07 -0.36 -43.14
C ASP A 231 -7.89 0.28 -43.89
N ILE A 232 -6.68 0.21 -43.33
CA ILE A 232 -5.45 0.75 -43.96
C ILE A 232 -5.18 0.07 -45.32
N SER A 233 -5.46 -1.23 -45.43
CA SER A 233 -5.22 -1.99 -46.66
C SER A 233 -6.23 -1.67 -47.77
N ASN A 234 -7.39 -1.13 -47.41
CA ASN A 234 -8.48 -0.80 -48.32
C ASN A 234 -8.47 0.68 -48.79
N GLU A 235 -7.55 1.51 -48.28
CA GLU A 235 -7.29 2.89 -48.73
C GLU A 235 -6.35 2.98 -49.93
#